data_AF-A0A6L9J0D4-F1
#
_entry.id   AF-A0A6L9J0D4-F1
#
_cell.length_a   1.000
_cell.length_b   1.000
_cell.length_c   1.000
_cell.angle_alpha   90.00
_cell.angle_beta   90.00
_cell.angle_gamma   90.00
#
_symmetry.space_group_name_H-M   'P 1'
#
loop_
_entity.id
_entity.type
_entity.pdbx_description
1 polymer ?
#
loop_
_entity_poly.entity_id
_entity_poly.type
_entity_poly.pdbx_seq_one_letter_code
_entity_poly.pdbx_strand_id
1 'polypeptide(L)'
;MQSTQFKLYGGVIASHEWYVKEVVELLTYHLRDRIELAYYPIPSKIKVRRHHHFIIVLSLKDLANVVKHFRKKKVPTPLLIHADSPDVLARIDYQQLLPHIEVIPLEQAHLLEKDVTLRLTAFKDIVERLSIRV
;
A
#
# COMPACT_ATOMS: atom_id res chain seq x y z
N MET A 1 26.34 21.62 1.35
CA MET A 1 25.13 21.35 2.17
C MET A 1 24.24 20.45 1.34
N GLN A 2 24.15 19.16 1.67
CA GLN A 2 23.20 18.27 1.01
C GLN A 2 21.81 18.71 1.46
N SER A 3 20.99 19.22 0.54
CA SER A 3 19.57 19.40 0.79
C SER A 3 19.01 18.04 1.18
N THR A 4 18.56 17.88 2.42
CA THR A 4 17.78 16.72 2.84
C THR A 4 16.58 16.66 1.91
N GLN A 5 16.63 15.76 0.92
CA GLN A 5 15.55 15.55 -0.04
C GLN A 5 14.33 15.14 0.77
N PHE A 6 13.42 16.07 1.01
CA PHE A 6 12.20 15.82 1.76
C PHE A 6 11.33 14.96 0.87
N LYS A 7 11.22 13.67 1.21
CA LYS A 7 10.33 12.77 0.46
C LYS A 7 8.90 13.16 0.73
N LEU A 8 8.10 13.28 -0.34
CA LEU A 8 6.72 13.76 -0.26
C LEU A 8 5.82 12.79 0.50
N TYR A 9 6.03 11.48 0.34
CA TYR A 9 5.21 10.46 1.01
C TYR A 9 6.03 9.29 1.53
N GLY A 10 5.67 8.82 2.73
CA GLY A 10 6.08 7.54 3.30
C GLY A 10 4.95 6.52 3.19
N GLY A 11 5.21 5.39 2.55
CA GLY A 11 4.24 4.32 2.31
C GLY A 11 4.74 2.96 2.81
N VAL A 12 3.80 2.05 3.03
CA VAL A 12 4.10 0.68 3.44
C VAL A 12 3.45 -0.31 2.47
N ILE A 13 4.15 -1.40 2.15
CA ILE A 13 3.52 -2.59 1.59
C ILE A 13 3.60 -3.72 2.62
N ALA A 14 2.45 -4.32 2.93
CA ALA A 14 2.37 -5.50 3.77
C ALA A 14 1.83 -6.69 2.96
N SER A 15 2.70 -7.67 2.72
CA SER A 15 2.37 -8.93 2.05
C SER A 15 3.22 -10.05 2.59
N HIS A 16 2.66 -11.26 2.63
CA HIS A 16 3.38 -12.49 2.97
C HIS A 16 4.21 -13.05 1.80
N GLU A 17 4.04 -12.49 0.61
CA GLU A 17 4.64 -12.99 -0.61
C GLU A 17 6.07 -12.47 -0.77
N TRP A 18 7.02 -13.39 -0.93
CA TRP A 18 8.44 -13.06 -0.95
C TRP A 18 8.78 -12.08 -2.07
N TYR A 19 8.29 -12.32 -3.29
CA TYR A 19 8.56 -11.53 -4.51
C TYR A 19 8.15 -10.06 -4.41
N VAL A 20 7.24 -9.73 -3.49
CA VAL A 20 6.78 -8.35 -3.26
C VAL A 20 7.91 -7.51 -2.67
N LYS A 21 8.86 -8.12 -1.95
CA LYS A 21 10.03 -7.41 -1.42
C LYS A 21 10.90 -6.87 -2.56
N GLU A 22 11.16 -7.69 -3.57
CA GLU A 22 11.96 -7.33 -4.75
C GLU A 22 11.24 -6.25 -5.57
N VAL A 23 9.92 -6.34 -5.70
CA VAL A 23 9.11 -5.29 -6.34
C VAL A 23 9.19 -3.97 -5.56
N VAL A 24 9.09 -4.01 -4.23
CA VAL A 24 9.26 -2.81 -3.38
C VAL A 24 10.64 -2.20 -3.53
N GLU A 25 11.70 -3.00 -3.56
CA GLU A 25 13.07 -2.52 -3.75
C GLU A 25 13.23 -1.83 -5.11
N LEU A 26 12.71 -2.44 -6.17
CA LEU A 26 12.72 -1.87 -7.52
C LEU A 26 11.90 -0.57 -7.61
N LEU A 27 10.73 -0.52 -6.99
CA LEU A 27 9.89 0.68 -6.92
C LEU A 27 10.55 1.80 -6.11
N THR A 28 11.13 1.45 -4.96
CA THR A 28 11.87 2.40 -4.12
C THR A 28 13.01 3.01 -4.90
N TYR A 29 13.69 2.23 -5.74
CA TYR A 29 14.74 2.74 -6.62
C TYR A 29 14.19 3.70 -7.69
N HIS A 30 13.13 3.32 -8.39
CA HIS A 30 12.56 4.14 -9.48
C HIS A 30 11.82 5.40 -9.01
N LEU A 31 11.25 5.37 -7.80
CA LEU A 31 10.46 6.46 -7.23
C LEU A 31 11.17 7.14 -6.05
N ARG A 32 12.49 6.90 -5.90
CA ARG A 32 13.32 7.32 -4.74
C ARG A 32 13.21 8.81 -4.39
N ASP A 33 13.00 9.65 -5.40
CA ASP A 33 12.93 11.10 -5.27
C ASP A 33 11.53 11.58 -4.82
N ARG A 34 10.51 10.71 -4.87
CA ARG A 34 9.10 11.06 -4.59
C ARG A 34 8.56 10.36 -3.34
N ILE A 35 8.94 9.10 -3.11
CA ILE A 35 8.38 8.28 -2.03
C ILE A 35 9.44 7.49 -1.27
N GLU A 36 9.17 7.24 0.01
CA GLU A 36 9.83 6.20 0.79
C GLU A 36 8.88 5.02 0.96
N LEU A 37 9.30 3.83 0.55
CA LEU A 37 8.52 2.61 0.79
C LEU A 37 9.23 1.73 1.80
N ALA A 38 8.46 1.15 2.70
CA ALA A 38 8.91 0.08 3.59
C ALA A 38 8.11 -1.19 3.32
N TYR A 39 8.80 -2.32 3.25
CA TYR A 39 8.18 -3.63 3.19
C TYR A 39 8.07 -4.24 4.59
N TYR A 40 6.90 -4.79 4.91
CA TYR A 40 6.70 -5.64 6.07
C TYR A 40 6.09 -6.96 5.65
N PRO A 41 6.66 -8.11 6.08
CA PRO A 41 6.15 -9.41 5.65
C PRO A 41 4.78 -9.75 6.23
N ILE A 42 4.36 -9.05 7.30
CA ILE A 42 3.05 -9.22 7.94
C ILE A 42 2.57 -7.89 8.53
N PRO A 43 1.25 -7.63 8.58
CA PRO A 43 0.68 -6.39 9.12
C PRO A 43 1.09 -6.06 10.56
N SER A 44 1.24 -7.06 11.43
CA SER A 44 1.59 -6.84 12.84
C SER A 44 3.02 -6.34 13.06
N LYS A 45 3.90 -6.44 12.05
CA LYS A 45 5.27 -5.91 12.11
C LYS A 45 5.36 -4.44 11.70
N ILE A 46 4.29 -3.84 11.17
CA ILE A 46 4.28 -2.43 10.77
C ILE A 46 4.61 -1.56 11.97
N LYS A 47 5.63 -0.70 11.81
CA LYS A 47 6.05 0.27 12.83
C LYS A 47 5.07 1.45 12.83
N VAL A 48 3.97 1.33 13.58
CA VAL A 48 2.87 2.31 13.65
C VAL A 48 3.26 3.70 14.17
N ARG A 49 4.42 3.83 14.85
CA ARG A 49 4.94 5.12 15.33
C ARG A 49 5.67 5.92 14.25
N ARG A 50 6.04 5.29 13.14
CA ARG A 50 6.51 6.01 11.96
C ARG A 50 5.30 6.60 11.25
N HIS A 51 5.44 7.81 10.73
CA HIS A 51 4.39 8.44 9.95
C HIS A 51 4.31 7.77 8.58
N HIS A 52 3.21 7.07 8.33
CA HIS A 52 2.89 6.46 7.03
C HIS A 52 1.65 7.17 6.50
N HIS A 53 1.73 7.65 5.26
CA HIS A 53 0.61 8.34 4.59
C HIS A 53 -0.37 7.33 4.03
N PHE A 54 0.15 6.18 3.55
CA PHE A 54 -0.66 5.10 3.00
C PHE A 54 -0.07 3.72 3.29
N ILE A 55 -0.92 2.69 3.23
CA ILE A 55 -0.54 1.28 3.36
C ILE A 55 -1.19 0.49 2.22
N ILE A 56 -0.38 -0.21 1.43
CA ILE A 56 -0.81 -1.12 0.38
C ILE A 56 -0.84 -2.54 0.94
N VAL A 57 -1.94 -3.24 0.69
CA VAL A 57 -2.13 -4.65 1.04
C VAL A 57 -2.65 -5.39 -0.18
N LEU A 58 -2.24 -6.66 -0.31
CA LEU A 58 -2.57 -7.51 -1.46
C LEU A 58 -3.67 -8.54 -1.15
N SER A 59 -4.32 -8.41 0.01
CA SER A 59 -5.43 -9.27 0.39
C SER A 59 -6.37 -8.58 1.38
N LEU A 60 -7.65 -8.96 1.33
CA LEU A 60 -8.65 -8.49 2.29
C LEU A 60 -8.32 -8.90 3.73
N LYS A 61 -7.66 -10.05 3.91
CA LYS A 61 -7.19 -10.53 5.22
C LYS A 61 -6.13 -9.59 5.78
N ASP A 62 -5.18 -9.16 4.96
CA ASP A 62 -4.14 -8.22 5.39
C ASP A 62 -4.71 -6.83 5.66
N LEU A 63 -5.68 -6.38 4.86
CA LEU A 63 -6.43 -5.15 5.10
C LEU A 63 -7.04 -5.13 6.52
N ALA A 64 -7.80 -6.17 6.88
CA ALA A 64 -8.42 -6.29 8.19
C ALA A 64 -7.37 -6.35 9.32
N ASN A 65 -6.25 -7.04 9.09
CA ASN A 65 -5.16 -7.14 10.05
C ASN A 65 -4.45 -5.80 10.28
N VAL A 66 -4.25 -4.99 9.24
CA VAL A 66 -3.71 -3.62 9.35
C VAL A 66 -4.63 -2.78 10.23
N VAL A 67 -5.93 -2.75 9.91
CA VAL A 67 -6.94 -2.00 10.68
C VAL A 67 -6.91 -2.41 12.16
N LYS A 68 -6.94 -3.71 12.43
CA LYS A 68 -6.90 -4.26 13.79
C LYS A 68 -5.63 -3.84 14.53
N HIS A 69 -4.48 -3.85 13.86
CA HIS A 69 -3.19 -3.46 14.43
C HIS A 69 -3.15 -1.98 14.82
N PHE A 70 -3.60 -1.07 13.94
CA PHE A 70 -3.63 0.37 14.22
C PHE A 70 -4.64 0.72 15.32
N ARG A 71 -5.85 0.13 15.29
CA ARG A 71 -6.85 0.28 16.36
C ARG A 71 -6.32 -0.17 17.72
N LYS A 72 -5.68 -1.35 17.78
CA LYS A 72 -5.08 -1.87 19.03
C LYS A 72 -4.00 -0.92 19.59
N LYS A 73 -3.29 -0.22 18.72
CA LYS A 73 -2.24 0.74 19.08
C LYS A 73 -2.76 2.15 19.34
N LYS A 74 -4.08 2.38 19.22
CA LYS A 74 -4.75 3.68 19.42
C LYS A 74 -4.13 4.80 18.57
N VAL A 75 -3.73 4.48 17.35
CA VAL A 75 -3.22 5.45 16.37
C VAL A 75 -4.17 5.56 15.18
N PRO A 76 -4.28 6.73 14.53
CA PRO A 76 -5.04 6.87 13.30
C PRO A 76 -4.57 5.88 12.24
N THR A 77 -5.51 5.23 11.56
CA THR A 77 -5.18 4.33 10.44
C THR A 77 -4.85 5.20 9.22
N PRO A 78 -3.70 4.99 8.55
CA PRO A 78 -3.39 5.66 7.29
C PRO A 78 -4.39 5.29 6.20
N LEU A 79 -4.30 6.00 5.07
CA LEU A 79 -5.03 5.61 3.87
C LEU A 79 -4.71 4.16 3.51
N LEU A 80 -5.72 3.32 3.36
CA LEU A 80 -5.52 1.94 2.95
C LEU A 80 -5.73 1.81 1.45
N ILE A 81 -4.85 1.06 0.81
CA ILE A 81 -4.93 0.72 -0.60
C ILE A 81 -5.02 -0.80 -0.67
N HIS A 82 -6.12 -1.31 -1.21
CA HIS A 82 -6.29 -2.74 -1.42
C HIS A 82 -6.03 -3.03 -2.90
N ALA A 83 -4.91 -3.68 -3.18
CA ALA A 83 -4.56 -4.09 -4.53
C ALA A 83 -4.97 -5.55 -4.74
N ASP A 84 -5.93 -5.76 -5.65
CA ASP A 84 -6.42 -7.09 -5.99
C ASP A 84 -6.90 -7.14 -7.46
N SER A 85 -7.18 -8.33 -7.96
CA SER A 85 -7.76 -8.51 -9.30
C SER A 85 -9.10 -7.78 -9.42
N PRO A 86 -9.45 -7.23 -10.59
CA PRO A 86 -10.70 -6.49 -10.78
C PRO A 86 -11.95 -7.27 -10.34
N ASP A 87 -11.98 -8.58 -10.63
CA ASP A 87 -13.08 -9.47 -10.25
C ASP A 87 -13.24 -9.62 -8.73
N VAL A 88 -12.15 -9.60 -7.99
CA VAL A 88 -12.18 -9.64 -6.52
C VAL A 88 -12.62 -8.29 -5.98
N LEU A 89 -12.04 -7.19 -6.49
CA LEU A 89 -12.38 -5.84 -6.05
C LEU A 89 -13.86 -5.50 -6.26
N ALA A 90 -14.43 -5.92 -7.39
CA ALA A 90 -15.83 -5.69 -7.73
C ALA A 90 -16.82 -6.36 -6.77
N ARG A 91 -16.38 -7.38 -6.01
CA ARG A 91 -17.22 -8.13 -5.06
C ARG A 91 -17.15 -7.60 -3.63
N ILE A 92 -16.33 -6.59 -3.37
CA ILE A 92 -16.06 -6.11 -2.02
C ILE A 92 -16.80 -4.80 -1.76
N ASP A 93 -17.68 -4.79 -0.76
CA ASP A 93 -18.23 -3.57 -0.19
C ASP A 93 -17.36 -3.10 0.99
N TYR A 94 -16.42 -2.19 0.71
CA TYR A 94 -15.52 -1.65 1.72
C TYR A 94 -16.24 -0.81 2.79
N GLN A 95 -17.31 -0.11 2.43
CA GLN A 95 -18.03 0.75 3.37
C GLN A 95 -18.75 -0.10 4.41
N GLN A 96 -19.33 -1.22 3.99
CA GLN A 96 -19.97 -2.17 4.89
C GLN A 96 -18.94 -2.89 5.78
N LEU A 97 -17.80 -3.32 5.22
CA LEU A 97 -16.80 -4.10 5.95
C LEU A 97 -15.97 -3.27 6.93
N LEU A 98 -15.59 -2.05 6.54
CA LEU A 98 -14.68 -1.20 7.28
C LEU A 98 -15.26 0.22 7.41
N PRO A 99 -16.36 0.38 8.19
CA PRO A 99 -16.97 1.68 8.37
C PRO A 99 -15.96 2.66 8.99
N HIS A 100 -15.96 3.88 8.48
CA HIS A 100 -15.07 4.98 8.88
C HIS A 100 -13.60 4.80 8.53
N ILE A 101 -13.25 3.83 7.68
CA ILE A 101 -11.90 3.69 7.16
C ILE A 101 -11.95 3.89 5.66
N GLU A 102 -11.14 4.81 5.18
CA GLU A 102 -10.99 5.03 3.76
C GLU A 102 -10.11 3.94 3.14
N VAL A 103 -10.67 3.24 2.16
CA VAL A 103 -9.98 2.22 1.37
C VAL A 103 -10.07 2.58 -0.11
N ILE A 104 -8.93 2.67 -0.78
CA ILE A 104 -8.84 2.84 -2.22
C ILE A 104 -8.60 1.46 -2.85
N PRO A 105 -9.53 0.93 -3.66
CA PRO A 105 -9.25 -0.24 -4.48
C PRO A 105 -8.26 0.14 -5.58
N LEU A 106 -7.27 -0.72 -5.81
CA LEU A 106 -6.29 -0.59 -6.88
C LEU A 106 -6.30 -1.87 -7.71
N GLU A 107 -6.74 -1.78 -8.95
CA GLU A 107 -6.78 -2.93 -9.84
C GLU A 107 -5.35 -3.39 -10.17
N GLN A 108 -5.08 -4.66 -9.87
CA GLN A 108 -3.87 -5.34 -10.33
C GLN A 108 -4.22 -6.32 -11.44
N ALA A 109 -3.39 -6.38 -12.49
CA ALA A 109 -3.48 -7.46 -13.46
C ALA A 109 -3.19 -8.80 -12.77
N HIS A 110 -3.81 -9.89 -13.24
CA HIS A 110 -3.57 -11.21 -12.68
C HIS A 110 -2.09 -11.60 -12.82
N LEU A 111 -1.41 -11.84 -11.69
CA LEU A 111 0.00 -12.24 -11.66
C LEU A 111 0.28 -13.62 -12.28
N LEU A 112 -0.78 -14.37 -12.59
CA LEU A 112 -0.73 -15.64 -13.30
C LEU A 112 -0.72 -15.47 -14.83
N GLU A 113 -1.07 -14.29 -15.33
CA GLU A 113 -0.85 -13.95 -16.74
C GLU A 113 0.65 -13.71 -16.93
N LYS A 114 1.23 -14.25 -18.00
CA LYS A 114 2.70 -14.27 -18.27
C LYS A 114 3.40 -12.91 -18.25
N ASP A 115 2.63 -11.83 -18.13
CA ASP A 115 3.11 -10.48 -17.94
C ASP A 115 3.35 -10.20 -16.43
N VAL A 116 4.51 -10.62 -15.93
CA VAL A 116 5.02 -10.34 -14.56
C VAL A 116 5.30 -8.83 -14.34
N THR A 117 4.95 -8.03 -15.34
CA THR A 117 4.68 -6.60 -15.24
C THR A 117 3.53 -6.40 -14.25
N LEU A 118 3.78 -6.58 -12.95
CA LEU A 118 3.12 -5.86 -11.86
C LEU A 118 3.26 -4.39 -12.26
N ARG A 119 2.33 -3.94 -13.08
CA ARG A 119 2.58 -2.78 -13.93
C ARG A 119 2.91 -1.64 -12.99
N LEU A 120 4.10 -1.07 -13.18
CA LEU A 120 4.50 0.19 -12.56
C LEU A 120 3.37 1.23 -12.62
N THR A 121 2.44 1.10 -13.58
CA THR A 121 1.14 1.76 -13.67
C THR A 121 0.33 1.74 -12.37
N ALA A 122 0.13 0.61 -11.69
CA ALA A 122 -0.64 0.56 -10.45
C ALA A 122 0.00 1.46 -9.36
N PHE A 123 1.33 1.50 -9.29
CA PHE A 123 2.06 2.38 -8.39
C PHE A 123 2.11 3.84 -8.87
N LYS A 124 2.15 4.08 -10.18
CA LYS A 124 1.99 5.41 -10.78
C LYS A 124 0.62 5.99 -10.41
N ASP A 125 -0.43 5.19 -10.50
CA ASP A 125 -1.80 5.55 -10.14
C ASP A 125 -1.91 5.87 -8.65
N ILE A 126 -1.21 5.12 -7.78
CA ILE A 126 -1.11 5.47 -6.35
C ILE A 126 -0.44 6.82 -6.17
N VAL A 127 0.71 7.07 -6.81
CA VAL A 127 1.43 8.36 -6.69
C VAL A 127 0.57 9.51 -7.21
N GLU A 128 -0.11 9.34 -8.35
CA GLU A 128 -1.02 10.35 -8.91
C GLU A 128 -2.21 10.61 -7.97
N ARG A 129 -2.85 9.56 -7.45
CA ARG A 129 -3.97 9.69 -6.48
C ARG A 129 -3.54 10.35 -5.17
N LEU A 130 -2.33 10.11 -4.71
CA LEU A 130 -1.76 10.77 -3.52
C LEU A 130 -1.42 12.24 -3.80
N SER A 131 -0.92 12.55 -4.99
CA SER A 131 -0.54 13.91 -5.39
C SER A 131 -1.74 14.86 -5.52
N ILE A 132 -2.94 14.35 -5.80
CA ILE A 132 -4.18 15.14 -5.86
C ILE A 132 -4.65 15.57 -4.45
N ARG A 133 -4.16 14.93 -3.38
CA ARG A 133 -4.62 15.16 -1.99
C ARG A 133 -3.76 16.15 -1.19
N VAL A 134 -2.62 16.59 -1.73
CA VAL A 134 -1.71 17.57 -1.14
C VAL A 134 -1.85 18.89 -1.88
#